data_AF-A0A4Y9UI56-F1
#
_entry.id   AF-A0A4Y9UI56-F1
#
_cell.length_a   1.000
_cell.length_b   1.000
_cell.length_c   1.000
_cell.angle_alpha   90.00
_cell.angle_beta   90.00
_cell.angle_gamma   90.00
#
_symmetry.space_group_name_H-M   'P 1'
#
loop_
_entity.id
_entity.type
_entity.pdbx_description
1 polymer ?
#
loop_
_entity_poly.entity_id
_entity_poly.type
_entity_poly.pdbx_seq_one_letter_code
_entity_poly.pdbx_strand_id
1 'polypeptide(L)'
;MNGAWATGTDQCKQVFVKKGDKISFAQFSEEFGGGFIADGNDVRSKTVRCTIMSRKETGNTIDFRAACASEIMATSVNLRLTILDPDSVSRIFPDPAFAGMELTFNRCSM
;
A
#
# COMPACT_ATOMS: atom_id res chain seq x y z
N MET A 1 2.68 -3.00 -9.89
CA MET A 1 2.44 -2.92 -8.43
C MET A 1 1.53 -4.04 -7.88
N ASN A 2 0.95 -4.93 -8.70
CA ASN A 2 0.12 -6.02 -8.16
C ASN A 2 0.90 -6.87 -7.15
N GLY A 3 0.25 -7.28 -6.06
CA GLY A 3 0.86 -8.09 -4.99
C GLY A 3 0.58 -7.55 -3.59
N ALA A 4 1.16 -8.24 -2.60
CA ALA A 4 1.13 -7.85 -1.19
C ALA A 4 2.43 -7.12 -0.81
N TRP A 5 2.31 -6.09 0.01
CA TRP A 5 3.38 -5.16 0.35
C TRP A 5 3.38 -4.86 1.85
N ALA A 6 4.50 -5.09 2.53
CA ALA A 6 4.66 -4.87 3.97
C ALA A 6 5.79 -3.87 4.25
N THR A 7 5.80 -3.25 5.42
CA THR A 7 6.87 -2.32 5.83
C THR A 7 8.22 -3.02 6.06
N GLY A 8 8.21 -4.33 6.36
CA GLY A 8 9.40 -5.18 6.47
C GLY A 8 9.17 -6.52 5.77
N THR A 9 10.21 -7.05 5.11
CA THR A 9 10.14 -8.35 4.40
C THR A 9 10.03 -9.53 5.37
N ASP A 10 10.61 -9.41 6.55
CA ASP A 10 10.54 -10.35 7.67
C ASP A 10 9.16 -10.38 8.35
N GLN A 11 8.31 -9.39 8.08
CA GLN A 11 6.95 -9.25 8.62
C GLN A 11 5.88 -9.82 7.68
N CYS A 12 6.23 -10.22 6.45
CA CYS A 12 5.25 -10.64 5.44
C CYS A 12 4.32 -11.76 5.90
N LYS A 13 4.83 -12.74 6.65
CA LYS A 13 4.02 -13.88 7.14
C LYS A 13 3.13 -13.53 8.33
N GLN A 14 3.45 -12.43 9.03
CA GLN A 14 2.72 -11.89 10.16
C GLN A 14 1.65 -10.89 9.69
N VAL A 15 1.88 -10.23 8.55
CA VAL A 15 0.93 -9.29 7.94
C VAL A 15 -0.07 -10.02 7.03
N PHE A 16 0.38 -11.03 6.29
CA PHE A 16 -0.41 -11.70 5.27
C PHE A 16 -0.52 -13.20 5.46
N VAL A 17 -1.67 -13.74 5.06
CA VAL A 17 -1.93 -15.18 4.95
C VAL A 17 -2.44 -15.49 3.55
N LYS A 18 -1.99 -16.61 2.99
CA LYS A 18 -2.47 -17.12 1.71
C LYS A 18 -3.63 -18.09 1.95
N LYS A 19 -4.78 -17.84 1.31
CA LYS A 19 -5.99 -18.66 1.38
C LYS A 19 -6.35 -19.10 -0.03
N GLY A 20 -5.86 -20.29 -0.42
CA GLY A 20 -5.89 -20.73 -1.82
C GLY A 20 -5.07 -19.77 -2.69
N ASP A 21 -5.67 -19.27 -3.76
CA ASP A 21 -5.02 -18.34 -4.70
C ASP A 21 -5.10 -16.87 -4.27
N LYS A 22 -5.75 -16.57 -3.13
CA LYS A 22 -5.93 -15.20 -2.65
C LYS A 22 -5.04 -14.89 -1.45
N ILE A 23 -4.42 -13.73 -1.47
CA ILE A 23 -3.70 -13.18 -0.31
C ILE A 23 -4.69 -12.38 0.54
N SER A 24 -4.69 -12.60 1.85
CA SER A 24 -5.51 -11.89 2.84
C SER A 24 -4.64 -11.36 3.97
N PHE A 25 -5.17 -10.44 4.78
CA PHE A 25 -4.49 -10.00 5.99
C PHE A 25 -4.58 -11.06 7.08
N ALA A 26 -3.50 -11.25 7.83
CA ALA A 26 -3.48 -12.10 9.01
C ALA A 26 -4.30 -11.49 10.15
N GLN A 27 -4.64 -12.32 11.13
CA GLN A 27 -5.15 -11.83 12.40
C GLN A 27 -4.04 -11.00 13.09
N PHE A 28 -4.39 -9.82 13.62
CA PHE A 28 -3.45 -8.88 14.25
C PHE A 28 -2.33 -8.32 13.35
N SER A 29 -2.49 -8.34 12.02
CA SER A 29 -1.51 -7.78 11.07
C SER A 29 -1.08 -6.34 11.34
N GLU A 30 -1.92 -5.54 12.00
CA GLU A 30 -1.63 -4.14 12.35
C GLU A 30 -0.51 -4.01 13.38
N GLU A 31 -0.29 -5.02 14.22
CA GLU A 31 0.79 -5.04 15.23
C GLU A 31 2.18 -5.12 14.58
N PHE A 32 2.25 -5.50 13.30
CA PHE A 32 3.48 -5.73 12.55
C PHE A 32 3.76 -4.63 11.51
N GLY A 33 3.32 -3.39 11.76
CA GLY A 33 3.55 -2.25 10.85
C GLY A 33 2.58 -2.16 9.67
N GLY A 34 1.71 -3.16 9.51
CA GLY A 34 0.68 -3.20 8.50
C GLY A 34 1.20 -3.45 7.08
N GLY A 35 0.39 -3.10 6.09
CA GLY A 35 0.69 -3.33 4.69
C GLY A 35 -0.53 -3.11 3.80
N PHE A 36 -0.35 -3.32 2.51
CA PHE A 36 -1.42 -3.25 1.55
C PHE A 36 -1.33 -4.36 0.51
N ILE A 37 -2.47 -4.67 -0.10
CA ILE A 37 -2.57 -5.55 -1.25
C ILE A 37 -3.08 -4.71 -2.41
N ALA A 38 -2.36 -4.74 -3.52
CA ALA A 38 -2.74 -4.09 -4.76
C ALA A 38 -3.11 -5.14 -5.82
N ASP A 39 -4.25 -4.94 -6.47
CA ASP A 39 -4.75 -5.77 -7.56
C ASP A 39 -5.37 -4.86 -8.64
N GLY A 40 -4.56 -4.52 -9.64
CA GLY A 40 -4.93 -3.55 -10.67
C GLY A 40 -5.17 -2.17 -10.08
N ASN A 41 -6.44 -1.73 -10.11
CA ASN A 41 -6.87 -0.45 -9.53
C ASN A 41 -7.42 -0.59 -8.11
N ASP A 42 -7.58 -1.82 -7.61
CA ASP A 42 -7.98 -2.05 -6.23
C ASP A 42 -6.74 -2.06 -5.32
N VAL A 43 -6.75 -1.23 -4.28
CA VAL A 43 -5.70 -1.21 -3.27
C VAL A 43 -6.38 -1.26 -1.92
N ARG A 44 -5.97 -2.19 -1.06
CA ARG A 44 -6.60 -2.36 0.24
C ARG A 44 -5.58 -2.59 1.35
N SER A 45 -5.81 -1.95 2.48
CA SER A 45 -5.26 -2.36 3.77
C SER A 45 -6.26 -3.30 4.45
N LYS A 46 -6.04 -3.63 5.73
CA LYS A 46 -6.99 -4.42 6.50
C LYS A 46 -8.33 -3.71 6.75
N THR A 47 -8.31 -2.39 6.90
CA THR A 47 -9.48 -1.59 7.32
C THR A 47 -9.95 -0.56 6.29
N VAL A 48 -9.16 -0.32 5.23
CA VAL A 48 -9.46 0.66 4.18
C VAL A 48 -9.34 0.00 2.82
N ARG A 49 -10.31 0.27 1.95
CA ARG A 49 -10.25 -0.08 0.53
C ARG A 49 -10.23 1.18 -0.31
N CYS A 50 -9.34 1.22 -1.27
CA CYS A 50 -9.14 2.32 -2.19
C CYS A 50 -9.27 1.84 -3.63
N THR A 51 -9.91 2.63 -4.47
CA THR A 51 -9.92 2.46 -5.92
C THR A 51 -9.12 3.57 -6.56
N ILE A 52 -8.10 3.21 -7.34
CA ILE A 52 -7.29 4.15 -8.12
C ILE A 52 -8.18 4.70 -9.24
N MET A 53 -8.47 6.00 -9.17
CA MET A 53 -9.28 6.73 -10.14
C MET A 53 -8.42 7.27 -11.29
N SER A 54 -7.18 7.67 -10.99
CA SER A 54 -6.21 8.09 -11.99
C SER A 54 -4.80 7.79 -11.53
N ARG A 55 -3.93 7.52 -12.50
CA ARG A 55 -2.49 7.30 -12.29
C ARG A 55 -1.71 8.18 -13.25
N LYS A 56 -0.67 8.85 -12.76
CA LYS A 56 0.34 9.51 -13.57
C LYS A 56 1.72 9.03 -13.15
N GLU A 57 2.48 8.50 -14.10
CA GLU A 57 3.86 8.05 -13.88
C GLU A 57 4.81 9.11 -14.47
N THR A 58 5.89 9.44 -13.75
CA THR A 58 6.89 10.43 -14.17
C THR A 58 8.26 10.00 -13.63
N GLY A 59 9.10 9.44 -14.50
CA GLY A 59 10.35 8.81 -14.08
C GLY A 59 10.07 7.64 -13.12
N ASN A 60 10.66 7.70 -11.93
CA ASN A 60 10.43 6.71 -10.87
C ASN A 60 9.28 7.09 -9.91
N THR A 61 8.61 8.23 -10.12
CA THR A 61 7.51 8.69 -9.27
C THR A 61 6.16 8.30 -9.86
N ILE A 62 5.23 7.91 -9.00
CA ILE A 62 3.83 7.67 -9.36
C ILE A 62 2.92 8.52 -8.49
N ASP A 63 2.10 9.35 -9.14
CA ASP A 63 1.01 10.09 -8.53
C ASP A 63 -0.32 9.36 -8.76
N PHE A 64 -1.06 9.12 -7.68
CA PHE A 64 -2.40 8.53 -7.70
C PHE A 64 -3.43 9.52 -7.20
N ARG A 65 -4.61 9.49 -7.81
CA ARG A 65 -5.84 9.91 -7.16
C ARG A 65 -6.66 8.67 -6.85
N ALA A 66 -7.04 8.47 -5.60
CA ALA A 66 -7.79 7.30 -5.17
C ALA A 66 -9.03 7.70 -4.38
N ALA A 67 -10.13 6.98 -4.60
CA ALA A 67 -11.31 7.03 -3.75
C ALA A 67 -11.17 5.92 -2.70
N CYS A 68 -11.09 6.28 -1.42
CA CYS A 68 -10.88 5.37 -0.31
C CYS A 68 -12.09 5.35 0.62
N ALA A 69 -12.45 4.17 1.11
CA ALA A 69 -13.51 3.97 2.07
C ALA A 69 -13.07 3.03 3.19
N SER A 70 -13.42 3.38 4.42
CA SER A 70 -13.49 2.49 5.57
C SER A 70 -14.94 2.19 5.91
N GLU A 71 -15.20 1.47 7.01
CA GLU A 71 -16.57 1.23 7.49
C GLU A 71 -17.31 2.53 7.89
N ILE A 72 -16.58 3.60 8.21
CA ILE A 72 -17.16 4.83 8.79
C ILE A 72 -17.11 6.00 7.79
N MET A 73 -16.04 6.09 6.98
CA MET A 73 -15.76 7.28 6.18
C MET A 73 -15.36 6.92 4.75
N ALA A 74 -15.76 7.77 3.80
CA ALA A 74 -15.31 7.74 2.42
C ALA A 74 -14.68 9.08 2.04
N THR A 75 -13.50 9.04 1.43
CA THR A 75 -12.73 10.23 1.05
C THR A 75 -12.01 10.02 -0.28
N SER A 76 -11.66 11.10 -0.98
CA SER A 76 -10.74 11.06 -2.11
C SER A 76 -9.38 11.60 -1.66
N VAL A 77 -8.32 10.85 -1.96
CA VAL A 77 -6.95 11.19 -1.55
C VAL A 77 -6.02 11.24 -2.75
N ASN A 78 -5.03 12.14 -2.69
CA ASN A 78 -3.89 12.13 -3.59
C ASN A 78 -2.73 11.43 -2.87
N LEU A 79 -2.12 10.44 -3.53
CA LEU A 79 -1.01 9.66 -3.00
C LEU A 79 0.16 9.76 -3.96
N ARG A 80 1.38 9.82 -3.42
CA ARG A 80 2.60 9.79 -4.21
C ARG A 80 3.51 8.69 -3.72
N LEU A 81 4.04 7.90 -4.65
CA LEU A 81 5.04 6.87 -4.39
C LEU A 81 6.28 7.12 -5.26
N THR A 82 7.44 6.75 -4.74
CA THR A 82 8.67 6.58 -5.51
C THR A 82 8.98 5.10 -5.62
N ILE A 83 9.21 4.62 -6.84
CA ILE A 83 9.76 3.30 -7.11
C ILE A 83 11.25 3.36 -6.79
N LEU A 84 11.69 2.55 -5.83
CA LEU A 84 13.11 2.43 -5.50
C LEU A 84 13.74 1.32 -6.35
N ASP A 85 13.06 0.17 -6.43
CA ASP A 85 13.42 -0.98 -7.25
C ASP A 85 12.14 -1.83 -7.56
N PRO A 86 12.23 -2.98 -8.27
CA PRO A 86 11.06 -3.81 -8.60
C PRO A 86 10.24 -4.34 -7.41
N ASP A 87 10.87 -4.43 -6.24
CA ASP A 87 10.36 -5.04 -5.01
C ASP A 87 10.26 -4.06 -3.84
N SER A 88 10.62 -2.79 -4.02
CA SER A 88 10.45 -1.77 -2.99
C SER A 88 9.95 -0.42 -3.53
N VAL A 89 9.01 0.17 -2.79
CA VAL A 89 8.45 1.49 -3.06
C VAL A 89 8.44 2.32 -1.79
N SER A 90 8.70 3.63 -1.89
CA SER A 90 8.60 4.56 -0.77
C SER A 90 7.43 5.52 -0.96
N ARG A 91 6.63 5.73 0.08
CA ARG A 91 5.57 6.74 0.08
C ARG A 91 6.16 8.11 0.33
N ILE A 92 5.82 9.05 -0.54
CA ILE A 92 6.06 10.48 -0.33
C ILE A 92 4.80 11.09 0.27
N PHE A 93 4.97 11.81 1.37
CA PHE A 93 3.90 12.62 1.96
C PHE A 93 3.98 14.05 1.40
N PRO A 94 2.99 14.49 0.59
CA PRO A 94 3.04 15.82 -0.01
C PRO A 94 2.69 16.94 0.97
N ASP A 95 2.11 16.59 2.13
CA ASP A 95 1.77 17.54 3.17
C ASP A 95 3.07 18.00 3.89
N PRO A 96 3.35 19.32 3.95
CA PRO A 96 4.55 19.86 4.58
C PRO A 96 4.73 19.47 6.05
N ALA A 97 3.63 19.20 6.79
CA ALA A 97 3.71 18.72 8.16
C ALA A 97 4.40 17.34 8.27
N PHE A 98 4.48 16.61 7.15
CA PHE A 98 5.13 15.32 7.05
C PHE A 98 6.39 15.34 6.18
N ALA A 99 6.97 16.52 5.94
CA ALA A 99 8.19 16.66 5.17
C ALA A 99 9.35 15.85 5.80
N GLY A 100 10.04 15.08 4.96
CA GLY A 100 11.15 14.21 5.39
C GLY A 100 10.71 12.86 5.97
N MET A 101 9.41 12.62 6.17
CA MET A 101 8.93 11.27 6.46
C MET A 101 8.86 10.44 5.19
N GLU A 102 9.44 9.25 5.26
CA GLU A 102 9.36 8.23 4.23
C GLU A 102 8.82 6.94 4.85
N LEU A 103 7.94 6.28 4.10
CA LEU A 103 7.43 4.96 4.48
C LEU A 103 7.65 3.99 3.34
N THR A 104 8.63 3.12 3.52
CA THR A 104 8.99 2.10 2.54
C THR A 104 8.13 0.85 2.71
N PHE A 105 7.66 0.33 1.58
CA PHE A 105 6.98 -0.95 1.48
C PHE A 105 7.76 -1.87 0.57
N ASN A 106 7.92 -3.11 1.02
CA ASN A 106 8.61 -4.18 0.34
C ASN A 106 7.60 -5.22 -0.12
N ARG A 107 7.81 -5.75 -1.32
CA ARG A 107 6.98 -6.79 -1.89
C ARG A 107 7.15 -8.08 -1.10
N CYS A 108 6.03 -8.68 -0.74
CA CYS A 108 6.01 -10.00 -0.10
C CYS A 108 5.95 -11.11 -1.16
N SER A 109 6.90 -12.03 -1.10
CA SER A 109 6.86 -13.30 -1.85
C SER A 109 5.95 -14.28 -1.11
N MET A 110 4.74 -14.55 -1.65
CA MET A 110 3.65 -15.29 -0.98
C MET A 110 3.13 -16.47 -1.80
#